data_AF-A0A7S0QNJ1-F1
#
_entry.id   AF-A0A7S0QNJ1-F1
#
_cell.length_a   1.000
_cell.length_b   1.000
_cell.length_c   1.000
_cell.angle_alpha   90.00
_cell.angle_beta   90.00
_cell.angle_gamma   90.00
#
_symmetry.space_group_name_H-M   'P 1'
#
loop_
_entity.id
_entity.type
_entity.pdbx_description
1 polymer ?
#
loop_
_entity_poly.entity_id
_entity_poly.type
_entity_poly.pdbx_seq_one_letter_code
_entity_poly.pdbx_strand_id
1 'polypeptide(L)'
;ESSNLIVGVDFTKSNTWTGQKSFNGRCLHDITGPVNPYQQVIGIVGRTLEVFDDDHLIPAYGFGDTFTTDKSCFPFFPDRPCNGLEEVLTRYQEIAPGIALCGPTNFAPIIDKSIEIVQENQSYHILVLIAD
;
A
#
# COMPACT_ATOMS: atom_id res chain seq x y z
N GLU A 1 -17.03 -6.96 -16.00
CA GLU A 1 -16.87 -5.51 -15.86
C GLU A 1 -15.40 -5.26 -15.69
N SER A 2 -14.86 -4.22 -16.31
CA SER A 2 -13.46 -3.91 -16.12
C SER A 2 -13.27 -2.88 -15.02
N SER A 3 -12.14 -3.00 -14.31
CA SER A 3 -11.79 -2.18 -13.18
C SER A 3 -10.31 -1.83 -13.23
N ASN A 4 -9.90 -0.82 -12.48
CA ASN A 4 -8.50 -0.54 -12.22
C ASN A 4 -8.21 -0.68 -10.72
N LEU A 5 -6.99 -1.01 -10.35
CA LEU A 5 -6.58 -1.19 -8.96
C LEU A 5 -5.78 0.01 -8.44
N ILE A 6 -6.05 0.40 -7.21
CA ILE A 6 -5.25 1.35 -6.44
C ILE A 6 -4.84 0.67 -5.14
N VAL A 7 -3.57 0.80 -4.74
CA VAL A 7 -3.05 0.20 -3.50
C VAL A 7 -2.62 1.28 -2.51
N GLY A 8 -3.12 1.19 -1.27
CA GLY A 8 -2.67 2.01 -0.15
C GLY A 8 -2.06 1.14 0.95
N VAL A 9 -0.86 1.49 1.38
CA VAL A 9 -0.11 0.79 2.45
C VAL A 9 0.06 1.70 3.66
N ASP A 10 -0.45 1.26 4.79
CA ASP A 10 -0.27 1.92 6.08
C ASP A 10 1.19 1.76 6.57
N PHE A 11 1.86 2.87 6.87
CA PHE A 11 3.20 2.95 7.47
C PHE A 11 3.18 3.67 8.84
N THR A 12 2.09 3.55 9.59
CA THR A 12 1.98 4.06 10.95
C THR A 12 2.76 3.21 11.95
N LYS A 13 3.08 3.81 13.10
CA LYS A 13 3.93 3.21 14.13
C LYS A 13 3.26 2.02 14.82
N SER A 14 1.94 1.86 14.73
CA SER A 14 1.22 0.73 15.34
C SER A 14 1.72 -0.63 14.88
N ASN A 15 2.17 -0.69 13.63
CA ASN A 15 2.85 -1.82 13.02
C ASN A 15 4.03 -2.38 13.83
N THR A 16 4.65 -1.57 14.70
CA THR A 16 5.75 -2.02 15.56
C THR A 16 5.31 -2.89 16.73
N TRP A 17 4.03 -2.87 17.11
CA TRP A 17 3.49 -3.65 18.23
C TRP A 17 2.30 -4.54 17.89
N THR A 18 1.57 -4.31 16.80
CA THR A 18 0.41 -5.14 16.40
C THR A 18 0.81 -6.54 15.93
N GLY A 19 2.09 -6.73 15.55
CA GLY A 19 2.68 -8.05 15.32
C GLY A 19 2.96 -8.88 16.58
N GLN A 20 2.64 -8.38 17.79
CA GLN A 20 2.96 -9.06 19.06
C GLN A 20 2.50 -10.53 19.11
N LYS A 21 1.29 -10.81 18.61
CA LYS A 21 0.70 -12.16 18.63
C LYS A 21 0.73 -12.84 17.26
N SER A 22 0.59 -12.06 16.18
CA SER A 22 0.41 -12.56 14.82
C SER A 22 1.71 -12.73 14.04
N PHE A 23 2.79 -12.05 14.47
CA PHE A 23 4.06 -12.04 13.75
C PHE A 23 5.27 -12.18 14.69
N ASN A 24 5.14 -13.04 15.71
CA ASN A 24 6.20 -13.40 16.65
C ASN A 24 6.87 -12.20 17.34
N GLY A 25 6.11 -11.16 17.66
CA GLY A 25 6.66 -9.96 18.30
C GLY A 25 7.40 -9.02 17.35
N ARG A 26 7.43 -9.30 16.05
CA ARG A 26 8.14 -8.49 15.06
C ARG A 26 7.25 -7.38 14.51
N CYS A 27 7.87 -6.33 13.99
CA CYS A 27 7.17 -5.30 13.23
C CYS A 27 6.50 -5.92 12.00
N LEU A 28 5.27 -5.51 11.69
CA LEU A 28 4.54 -6.02 10.52
C LEU A 28 5.18 -5.63 9.17
N HIS A 29 6.09 -4.65 9.16
CA HIS A 29 6.92 -4.30 8.01
C HIS A 29 8.32 -4.92 8.00
N ASP A 30 8.66 -5.79 8.97
CA ASP A 30 9.99 -6.40 9.01
C ASP A 30 10.21 -7.33 7.80
N ILE A 31 11.13 -6.95 6.90
CA ILE A 31 11.49 -7.71 5.70
C ILE A 31 12.67 -8.67 5.91
N THR A 32 13.32 -8.64 7.08
CA THR A 32 14.59 -9.36 7.30
C THR A 32 14.39 -10.84 7.67
N GLY A 33 13.15 -11.29 7.88
CA GLY A 33 12.85 -12.68 8.23
C GLY A 33 11.72 -13.26 7.38
N PRO A 34 10.78 -14.05 7.94
CA PRO A 34 9.64 -14.55 7.18
C PRO A 34 8.86 -13.45 6.46
N VAL A 35 8.21 -13.83 5.36
CA VAL A 35 7.30 -12.97 4.59
C VAL A 35 6.27 -12.35 5.53
N ASN A 36 6.30 -11.02 5.65
CA ASN A 36 5.44 -10.30 6.57
C ASN A 36 3.99 -10.17 6.05
N PRO A 37 3.01 -9.85 6.91
CA PRO A 37 1.60 -9.83 6.49
C PRO A 37 1.30 -8.90 5.32
N TYR A 38 1.97 -7.75 5.21
CA TYR A 38 1.83 -6.86 4.06
C TYR A 38 2.31 -7.53 2.77
N GLN A 39 3.49 -8.16 2.76
CA GLN A 39 3.98 -8.92 1.60
C GLN A 39 3.00 -10.04 1.22
N GLN A 40 2.42 -10.73 2.21
CA GLN A 40 1.44 -11.79 1.97
C GLN A 40 0.18 -11.25 1.30
N VAL A 41 -0.39 -10.17 1.83
CA VAL A 41 -1.61 -9.56 1.27
C VAL A 41 -1.35 -9.04 -0.14
N ILE A 42 -0.28 -8.26 -0.37
CA ILE A 42 0.06 -7.75 -1.70
C ILE A 42 0.21 -8.92 -2.69
N GLY A 43 0.88 -10.01 -2.29
CA GLY A 43 1.04 -11.18 -3.14
C GLY A 43 -0.26 -11.96 -3.40
N ILE A 44 -1.17 -12.05 -2.43
CA ILE A 44 -2.48 -12.72 -2.58
C ILE A 44 -3.40 -11.89 -3.47
N VAL A 45 -3.48 -10.58 -3.21
CA VAL A 45 -4.23 -9.63 -4.03
C VAL A 45 -3.70 -9.66 -5.46
N GLY A 46 -2.38 -9.73 -5.64
CA GLY A 46 -1.70 -10.00 -6.90
C GLY A 46 -2.39 -11.07 -7.72
N ARG A 47 -2.42 -12.29 -7.18
CA ARG A 47 -2.94 -13.46 -7.88
C ARG A 47 -4.45 -13.47 -8.09
N THR A 48 -5.20 -12.65 -7.35
CA THR A 48 -6.68 -12.71 -7.34
C THR A 48 -7.33 -11.56 -8.06
N LEU A 49 -6.75 -10.36 -7.98
CA LEU A 49 -7.36 -9.14 -8.53
C LEU A 49 -6.74 -8.67 -9.85
N GLU A 50 -5.52 -9.13 -10.20
CA GLU A 50 -4.84 -8.71 -11.44
C GLU A 50 -5.64 -9.03 -12.72
N VAL A 51 -6.48 -10.06 -12.70
CA VAL A 51 -7.37 -10.40 -13.83
C VAL A 51 -8.50 -9.39 -14.08
N PHE A 52 -8.75 -8.49 -13.11
CA PHE A 52 -9.77 -7.46 -13.22
C PHE A 52 -9.18 -6.08 -13.54
N ASP A 53 -7.85 -5.96 -13.55
CA ASP A 53 -7.12 -4.72 -13.85
C ASP A 53 -6.91 -4.59 -15.36
N ASP A 54 -7.36 -3.48 -15.95
CA ASP A 54 -7.38 -3.32 -17.41
C ASP A 54 -6.02 -3.02 -18.03
N ASP A 55 -5.24 -2.18 -17.37
CA ASP A 55 -4.03 -1.58 -17.93
C ASP A 55 -2.74 -2.10 -17.28
N HIS A 56 -2.85 -2.89 -16.20
CA HIS A 56 -1.72 -3.34 -15.39
C HIS A 56 -0.92 -2.18 -14.79
N LEU A 57 -1.49 -0.98 -14.72
CA LEU A 57 -0.87 0.21 -14.13
C LEU A 57 -1.52 0.48 -12.79
N ILE A 58 -0.77 0.24 -11.73
CA ILE A 58 -1.29 0.27 -10.37
C ILE A 58 -0.69 1.45 -9.61
N PRO A 59 -1.45 2.54 -9.40
CA PRO A 59 -1.07 3.58 -8.47
C PRO A 59 -0.95 2.99 -7.06
N ALA A 60 0.26 3.02 -6.52
CA ALA A 60 0.56 2.52 -5.18
C ALA A 60 1.10 3.64 -4.30
N TYR A 61 0.56 3.74 -3.08
CA TYR A 61 0.86 4.81 -2.15
C TYR A 61 1.10 4.27 -0.74
N GLY A 62 1.96 4.97 0.01
CA GLY A 62 2.08 4.82 1.45
C GLY A 62 1.52 6.03 2.20
N PHE A 63 1.10 5.84 3.44
CA PHE A 63 0.61 6.90 4.33
C PHE A 63 0.96 6.62 5.80
N GLY A 64 0.95 7.64 6.66
CA GLY A 64 1.17 7.45 8.10
C GLY A 64 2.63 7.44 8.56
N ASP A 65 3.57 7.72 7.66
CA ASP A 65 4.99 7.88 7.99
C ASP A 65 5.27 9.27 8.60
N THR A 66 6.50 9.53 9.02
CA THR A 66 6.88 10.83 9.62
C THR A 66 6.71 12.02 8.68
N PHE A 67 6.78 11.82 7.36
CA PHE A 67 6.65 12.92 6.39
C PHE A 67 5.19 13.21 6.05
N THR A 68 4.36 12.17 5.88
CA THR A 68 2.95 12.34 5.53
C THR A 68 2.04 12.54 6.73
N THR A 69 2.38 11.96 7.88
CA THR A 69 1.56 11.97 9.10
C THR A 69 0.12 11.54 8.78
N ASP A 70 -0.87 12.31 9.20
CA ASP A 70 -2.30 12.09 8.93
C ASP A 70 -2.86 12.96 7.79
N LYS A 71 -1.99 13.63 7.02
CA LYS A 71 -2.38 14.72 6.12
C LYS A 71 -2.22 14.41 4.64
N SER A 72 -1.36 13.48 4.28
CA SER A 72 -1.06 13.17 2.88
C SER A 72 -0.73 11.69 2.70
N CYS A 73 -0.47 11.30 1.46
CA CYS A 73 0.15 10.02 1.10
C CYS A 73 1.33 10.29 0.17
N PHE A 74 2.29 9.37 0.11
CA PHE A 74 3.41 9.43 -0.82
C PHE A 74 3.30 8.31 -1.85
N PRO A 75 3.62 8.55 -3.12
CA PRO A 75 3.58 7.51 -4.13
C PRO A 75 4.81 6.61 -4.02
N PHE A 76 4.67 5.34 -4.40
CA PHE A 76 5.79 4.39 -4.45
C PHE A 76 6.84 4.77 -5.51
N PHE A 77 6.39 5.35 -6.62
CA PHE A 77 7.22 5.97 -7.65
C PHE A 77 6.76 7.42 -7.89
N PRO A 78 7.69 8.37 -8.03
CA PRO A 78 7.33 9.79 -8.09
C PRO A 78 6.66 10.21 -9.41
N ASP A 79 6.90 9.47 -10.49
CA ASP A 79 6.61 9.86 -11.86
C ASP A 79 5.71 8.89 -12.62
N ARG A 80 5.39 7.73 -12.04
CA ARG A 80 4.61 6.68 -12.69
C ARG A 80 3.89 5.74 -11.70
N PRO A 81 2.85 5.03 -12.13
CA PRO A 81 2.32 3.88 -11.39
C PRO A 81 3.27 2.67 -11.46
N CYS A 82 2.99 1.66 -10.62
CA CYS A 82 3.63 0.36 -10.70
C CYS A 82 3.10 -0.44 -11.91
N ASN A 83 3.95 -1.23 -12.54
CA ASN A 83 3.61 -2.19 -13.58
C ASN A 83 3.21 -3.52 -12.91
N GLY A 84 1.92 -3.66 -12.63
CA GLY A 84 1.33 -4.82 -11.97
C GLY A 84 1.64 -4.92 -10.47
N LEU A 85 0.99 -5.89 -9.82
CA LEU A 85 1.12 -6.10 -8.37
C LEU A 85 2.48 -6.69 -7.97
N GLU A 86 3.18 -7.34 -8.90
CA GLU A 86 4.55 -7.79 -8.67
C GLU A 86 5.51 -6.61 -8.45
N GLU A 87 5.36 -5.52 -9.21
CA GLU A 87 6.18 -4.32 -9.00
C GLU A 87 5.77 -3.58 -7.73
N VAL A 88 4.49 -3.60 -7.35
CA VAL A 88 4.05 -3.09 -6.03
C VAL A 88 4.76 -3.84 -4.90
N LEU A 89 4.80 -5.17 -4.95
CA LEU A 89 5.47 -5.99 -3.95
C LEU A 89 6.98 -5.74 -3.91
N THR A 90 7.62 -5.69 -5.07
CA THR A 90 9.06 -5.43 -5.18
C THR A 90 9.40 -4.06 -4.62
N ARG A 91 8.64 -3.04 -5.02
CA ARG A 91 8.86 -1.67 -4.57
C ARG A 91 8.58 -1.48 -3.08
N TYR A 92 7.55 -2.14 -2.55
CA TYR A 92 7.30 -2.20 -1.11
C TYR A 92 8.53 -2.71 -0.34
N GLN A 93 9.16 -3.80 -0.81
CA GLN A 93 10.34 -4.38 -0.15
C GLN A 93 11.54 -3.43 -0.16
N GLU A 94 11.68 -2.60 -1.19
CA GLU A 94 12.75 -1.60 -1.30
C GLU A 94 12.55 -0.42 -0.33
N ILE A 95 11.32 0.10 -0.23
CA ILE A 95 11.05 1.35 0.50
C ILE A 95 10.74 1.12 1.98
N ALA A 96 10.07 0.03 2.34
CA ALA A 96 9.62 -0.23 3.70
C ALA A 96 10.72 -0.14 4.76
N PRO A 97 11.96 -0.63 4.53
CA PRO A 97 13.05 -0.51 5.51
C PRO A 97 13.52 0.92 5.76
N GLY A 98 13.34 1.81 4.78
CA GLY A 98 13.79 3.21 4.83
C GLY A 98 12.73 4.17 5.39
N ILE A 99 11.49 3.71 5.59
CA ILE A 99 10.39 4.55 6.03
C ILE A 99 10.36 4.64 7.56
N ALA A 100 10.33 5.86 8.08
CA ALA A 100 10.16 6.11 9.51
C ALA A 100 8.66 6.11 9.87
N LEU A 101 8.23 5.09 10.61
CA LEU A 101 6.83 4.88 10.97
C LEU A 101 6.35 5.93 12.01
N CYS A 102 5.17 6.51 11.79
CA CYS A 102 4.64 7.58 12.65
C CYS A 102 3.13 7.44 12.93
N GLY A 103 2.33 8.40 12.48
CA GLY A 103 0.90 8.50 12.71
C GLY A 103 0.45 9.96 12.87
N PRO A 104 -0.80 10.20 13.32
CA PRO A 104 -1.82 9.19 13.61
C PRO A 104 -2.35 8.50 12.33
N THR A 105 -3.06 7.39 12.50
CA THR A 105 -3.69 6.67 11.38
C THR A 105 -4.89 7.46 10.86
N ASN A 106 -4.84 7.88 9.60
CA ASN A 106 -5.94 8.53 8.91
C ASN A 106 -6.00 8.05 7.47
N PHE A 107 -7.15 7.49 7.08
CA PHE A 107 -7.37 7.01 5.71
C PHE A 107 -7.90 8.08 4.76
N ALA A 108 -8.33 9.24 5.28
CA ALA A 108 -8.86 10.32 4.43
C ALA A 108 -7.89 10.70 3.30
N PRO A 109 -6.57 10.89 3.53
CA PRO A 109 -5.67 11.31 2.45
C PRO A 109 -5.57 10.30 1.30
N ILE A 110 -5.55 8.99 1.60
CA ILE A 110 -5.47 7.96 0.55
C ILE A 110 -6.81 7.76 -0.17
N ILE A 111 -7.93 7.93 0.53
CA ILE A 111 -9.27 7.90 -0.08
C ILE A 111 -9.44 9.11 -1.00
N ASP A 112 -9.09 10.32 -0.54
CA ASP A 112 -9.15 11.54 -1.33
C ASP A 112 -8.26 11.43 -2.58
N LYS A 113 -7.04 10.90 -2.42
CA LYS A 113 -6.16 10.64 -3.56
C LYS A 113 -6.74 9.64 -4.57
N SER A 114 -7.44 8.63 -4.07
CA SER A 114 -8.12 7.65 -4.94
C SER A 114 -9.29 8.28 -5.69
N ILE A 115 -10.04 9.19 -5.04
CA ILE A 115 -11.11 9.96 -5.69
C ILE A 115 -10.54 10.85 -6.79
N GLU A 116 -9.40 11.50 -6.58
CA GLU A 116 -8.71 12.29 -7.63
C GLU A 116 -8.38 11.41 -8.86
N ILE A 117 -7.78 10.24 -8.64
CA ILE A 117 -7.43 9.30 -9.73
C ILE A 117 -8.68 8.84 -10.49
N VAL A 118 -9.76 8.51 -9.77
CA VAL A 118 -11.04 8.12 -10.38
C VAL A 118 -11.63 9.26 -11.22
N GLN A 119 -11.53 10.50 -10.75
CA GLN A 119 -11.98 11.68 -11.48
C GLN A 119 -11.14 11.95 -12.73
N GLU A 120 -9.83 11.71 -12.69
CA GLU A 120 -8.95 11.87 -13.85
C GLU A 120 -9.18 10.78 -14.90
N ASN A 121 -9.27 9.52 -14.47
CA ASN A 121 -9.39 8.36 -15.35
C ASN A 121 -10.81 8.12 -15.88
N GLN A 122 -11.85 8.61 -15.18
CA GLN A 122 -13.26 8.42 -15.53
C GLN A 122 -13.66 6.93 -15.68
N SER A 123 -13.08 6.05 -14.86
CA SER A 123 -13.35 4.60 -14.87
C SER A 123 -13.58 4.04 -13.46
N TYR A 124 -14.11 2.82 -13.38
CA TYR A 124 -14.34 2.14 -12.10
C TYR A 124 -13.02 1.65 -11.49
N HIS A 125 -12.77 1.98 -10.22
CA HIS A 125 -11.56 1.57 -9.51
C HIS A 125 -11.90 0.83 -8.23
N ILE A 126 -11.03 -0.11 -7.86
CA ILE A 126 -11.03 -0.80 -6.57
C ILE A 126 -9.82 -0.30 -5.78
N LEU A 127 -10.07 0.36 -4.66
CA LEU A 127 -9.02 0.72 -3.69
C LEU A 127 -8.80 -0.44 -2.72
N VAL A 128 -7.58 -0.96 -2.69
CA VAL A 128 -7.11 -1.96 -1.72
C VAL A 128 -6.26 -1.26 -0.66
N LEU A 129 -6.83 -1.07 0.54
CA LEU A 129 -6.11 -0.56 1.70
C LEU A 129 -5.59 -1.72 2.56
N ILE A 130 -4.29 -1.70 2.84
CA ILE A 130 -3.62 -2.67 3.70
C ILE A 130 -3.13 -1.91 4.95
N ALA A 131 -3.74 -2.22 6.09
CA ALA A 131 -3.48 -1.61 7.40
C ALA A 131 -3.48 -2.68 8.51
N ASP A 132 -3.00 -2.33 9.71
CA ASP A 132 -2.76 -3.25 10.83
C ASP A 132 -3.94 -3.51 11.78
#